data_AF-A0A3D4QQ40-F1
#
_entry.id   AF-A0A3D4QQ40-F1
#
_cell.length_a   1.000
_cell.length_b   1.000
_cell.length_c   1.000
_cell.angle_alpha   90.00
_cell.angle_beta   90.00
_cell.angle_gamma   90.00
#
_symmetry.space_group_name_H-M   'P 1'
#
loop_
_entity.id
_entity.type
_entity.pdbx_description
1 polymer ?
#
loop_
_entity_poly.entity_id
_entity_poly.type
_entity_poly.pdbx_seq_one_letter_code
_entity_poly.pdbx_strand_id
1 'polypeptide(L)'
;MPRPETLSYALNKKTDKLLKAHQNKGRGMTIMILTGSVAGLLWFYFIGNMDRYLNAWSSLFSDSVGSASQVLPMESVYIKILIFVSLLFACAYALWSKYNEKYKKYKKEILEILNAEPCQHRSPCSCKDDYCFWLEQEMGVDLL
;
A
#
# COMPACT_ATOMS: atom_id res chain seq x y z
N MET A 1 -17.25 -18.19 11.68
CA MET A 1 -18.57 -18.46 11.09
C MET A 1 -18.44 -18.74 9.60
N PRO A 2 -19.17 -19.73 9.05
CA PRO A 2 -19.19 -19.99 7.61
C PRO A 2 -19.84 -18.81 6.85
N ARG A 3 -19.45 -18.64 5.59
CA ARG A 3 -19.98 -17.59 4.70
C ARG A 3 -21.50 -17.72 4.57
N PRO A 4 -22.29 -16.63 4.65
CA PRO A 4 -23.73 -16.70 4.50
C PRO A 4 -24.12 -17.25 3.12
N GLU A 5 -24.92 -18.31 3.08
CA GLU A 5 -25.36 -18.94 1.82
C GLU A 5 -26.48 -18.14 1.11
N THR A 6 -27.11 -17.20 1.81
CA THR A 6 -28.24 -16.40 1.32
C THR A 6 -27.84 -15.16 0.52
N LEU A 7 -26.56 -15.01 0.14
CA LEU A 7 -26.08 -13.87 -0.63
C LEU A 7 -26.47 -13.99 -2.10
N SER A 8 -26.91 -12.90 -2.72
CA SER A 8 -27.13 -12.88 -4.17
C SER A 8 -25.82 -13.21 -4.90
N TYR A 9 -25.91 -13.90 -6.04
CA TYR A 9 -24.72 -14.28 -6.82
C TYR A 9 -23.84 -13.06 -7.19
N ALA A 10 -24.48 -11.92 -7.45
CA ALA A 10 -23.80 -10.65 -7.72
C ALA A 10 -22.98 -10.16 -6.51
N LEU A 11 -23.59 -10.18 -5.32
CA LEU A 11 -22.92 -9.84 -4.07
C LEU A 11 -21.74 -10.78 -3.83
N ASN A 12 -21.96 -12.10 -3.93
CA ASN A 12 -20.95 -13.12 -3.70
C ASN A 12 -19.69 -12.92 -4.56
N LYS A 13 -19.89 -12.68 -5.86
CA LYS A 13 -18.80 -12.46 -6.82
C LYS A 13 -18.04 -11.16 -6.56
N LYS A 14 -18.70 -10.13 -6.03
CA LYS A 14 -18.08 -8.84 -5.67
C LYS A 14 -17.31 -8.96 -4.36
N THR A 15 -17.83 -9.71 -3.39
CA THR A 15 -17.15 -10.05 -2.14
C THR A 15 -15.82 -10.76 -2.40
N ASP A 16 -15.78 -11.75 -3.30
CA ASP A 16 -14.52 -12.44 -3.64
C ASP A 16 -13.48 -11.48 -4.23
N LYS A 17 -13.92 -10.55 -5.09
CA LYS A 17 -13.04 -9.52 -5.66
C LYS A 17 -12.54 -8.54 -4.60
N LEU A 18 -13.40 -8.13 -3.66
CA LEU A 18 -13.05 -7.30 -2.52
C LEU A 18 -12.00 -8.00 -1.64
N LEU A 19 -12.23 -9.25 -1.27
CA LEU A 19 -11.32 -10.05 -0.45
C LEU A 19 -9.96 -10.24 -1.12
N LYS A 20 -9.95 -10.55 -2.42
CA LYS A 20 -8.70 -10.65 -3.19
C LYS A 20 -7.98 -9.31 -3.27
N ALA A 21 -8.71 -8.20 -3.41
CA ALA A 21 -8.11 -6.86 -3.38
C ALA A 21 -7.55 -6.51 -1.99
N HIS A 22 -8.25 -6.89 -0.92
CA HIS A 22 -7.82 -6.69 0.47
C HIS A 22 -6.55 -7.48 0.78
N GLN A 23 -6.50 -8.76 0.43
CA GLN A 23 -5.30 -9.59 0.59
C GLN A 23 -4.10 -9.04 -0.18
N ASN A 24 -4.30 -8.63 -1.44
CA ASN A 24 -3.23 -8.04 -2.25
C ASN A 24 -2.78 -6.68 -1.70
N LYS A 25 -3.71 -5.86 -1.20
CA LYS A 25 -3.41 -4.61 -0.49
C LYS A 25 -2.59 -4.89 0.77
N GLY A 26 -2.97 -5.89 1.57
CA GLY A 26 -2.23 -6.30 2.78
C GLY A 26 -0.80 -6.72 2.46
N ARG A 27 -0.62 -7.62 1.48
CA ARG A 27 0.71 -8.03 1.00
C ARG A 27 1.53 -6.85 0.49
N GLY A 28 0.92 -5.97 -0.31
CA GLY A 28 1.57 -4.75 -0.79
C GLY A 28 1.97 -3.81 0.34
N MET A 29 1.15 -3.70 1.40
CA MET A 29 1.41 -2.87 2.57
C MET A 29 2.61 -3.41 3.35
N THR A 30 2.73 -4.72 3.55
CA THR A 30 3.89 -5.33 4.20
C THR A 30 5.18 -5.02 3.45
N ILE A 31 5.19 -5.17 2.12
CA ILE A 31 6.35 -4.86 1.28
C ILE A 31 6.67 -3.36 1.36
N MET A 32 5.66 -2.51 1.30
CA MET A 32 5.81 -1.05 1.40
C MET A 32 6.36 -0.61 2.75
N ILE A 33 5.94 -1.22 3.86
CA ILE A 33 6.48 -0.92 5.20
C ILE A 33 7.95 -1.31 5.29
N LEU A 34 8.31 -2.51 4.82
CA LEU A 34 9.71 -2.98 4.84
C LEU A 34 10.61 -2.07 3.99
N THR A 35 10.23 -1.85 2.73
CA THR A 35 10.98 -0.98 1.82
C THR A 35 11.01 0.47 2.30
N GLY A 36 9.90 0.97 2.85
CA GLY A 36 9.80 2.31 3.42
C GLY A 36 10.65 2.49 4.68
N SER A 37 10.77 1.47 5.52
CA SER A 37 11.64 1.51 6.71
C SER A 37 13.11 1.62 6.31
N VAL A 38 13.55 0.82 5.34
CA VAL A 38 14.92 0.90 4.79
C VAL A 38 15.16 2.25 4.13
N ALA A 39 14.24 2.71 3.29
CA ALA A 39 14.33 4.02 2.65
C ALA A 39 14.40 5.15 3.70
N GLY A 40 13.55 5.09 4.73
CA GLY A 40 13.51 6.08 5.81
C GLY A 40 14.82 6.14 6.59
N LEU A 41 15.42 4.99 6.92
CA LEU A 41 16.74 4.94 7.59
C LEU A 41 17.84 5.56 6.72
N LEU A 42 17.84 5.25 5.42
CA LEU A 42 18.79 5.85 4.47
C LEU A 42 18.58 7.36 4.35
N TRP A 43 17.34 7.84 4.21
CA TRP A 43 17.07 9.26 4.17
C TRP A 43 17.44 9.97 5.47
N PHE A 44 17.19 9.36 6.63
CA PHE A 44 17.60 9.90 7.92
C PHE A 44 19.13 10.07 8.01
N TYR A 45 19.88 9.04 7.60
CA TYR A 45 21.35 9.11 7.57
C TYR A 45 21.87 10.14 6.56
N PHE A 46 21.22 10.25 5.38
CA PHE A 46 21.57 11.26 4.38
C PHE A 46 21.37 12.67 4.92
N ILE A 47 20.22 12.96 5.53
CA ILE A 47 19.91 14.28 6.10
C ILE A 47 20.89 14.63 7.23
N GLY A 48 21.19 13.68 8.12
CA GLY A 48 22.16 13.89 9.21
C GLY A 48 23.60 14.16 8.73
N ASN A 49 23.92 13.82 7.48
CA ASN A 49 25.24 14.02 6.87
C ASN A 49 25.15 14.87 5.59
N MET A 50 24.12 15.71 5.49
CA MET A 50 23.77 16.40 4.25
C MET A 50 24.91 17.29 3.74
N ASP A 51 25.62 18.01 4.63
CA ASP A 51 26.75 18.86 4.25
C ASP A 51 27.86 18.06 3.55
N ARG A 52 28.18 16.86 4.06
CA ARG A 52 29.18 15.97 3.46
C ARG A 52 28.73 15.53 2.05
N TYR A 53 27.48 15.13 1.91
CA TYR A 53 26.95 14.66 0.63
C TYR A 53 26.74 15.77 -0.39
N LEU A 54 26.32 16.97 0.03
CA LEU A 54 26.17 18.12 -0.87
C LEU A 54 27.52 18.65 -1.35
N ASN A 55 28.54 18.68 -0.48
CA ASN A 55 29.91 19.04 -0.88
C ASN A 55 30.50 18.00 -1.84
N ALA A 56 30.24 16.71 -1.61
CA ALA A 56 30.60 15.66 -2.55
C ALA A 56 29.87 15.82 -3.90
N TRP A 57 28.58 16.17 -3.88
CA TRP A 57 27.76 16.33 -5.09
C TRP A 57 28.16 17.55 -5.91
N SER A 58 28.41 18.70 -5.28
CA SER A 58 28.85 19.93 -5.97
C SER A 58 30.22 19.77 -6.64
N SER A 59 31.10 18.95 -6.06
CA SER A 59 32.42 18.63 -6.63
C SER A 59 32.34 17.79 -7.92
N LEU A 60 31.23 17.09 -8.17
CA LEU A 60 31.02 16.32 -9.42
C LEU A 60 30.70 17.21 -10.63
N PHE A 61 30.30 18.46 -10.41
CA PHE A 61 29.92 19.42 -11.46
C PHE A 61 30.83 20.64 -11.52
N SER A 62 31.82 20.73 -10.63
CA SER A 62 32.77 21.84 -10.56
C SER A 62 34.15 21.34 -11.02
N ASP A 63 34.61 21.75 -12.19
CA ASP A 63 35.95 21.45 -12.76
C ASP A 63 37.12 22.09 -11.98
N SER A 64 36.94 22.40 -10.69
CA SER A 64 38.00 22.97 -9.86
C SER A 64 38.99 21.86 -9.48
N VAL A 65 40.01 21.70 -10.33
CA VAL A 65 41.18 20.80 -10.22
C VAL A 65 42.03 20.99 -8.95
N GLY A 66 41.71 21.93 -8.07
CA GLY A 66 42.45 22.15 -6.82
C GLY A 66 41.57 21.87 -5.61
N SER A 67 41.85 20.80 -4.87
CA SER A 67 41.27 20.45 -3.56
C SER A 67 39.82 19.92 -3.53
N ALA A 68 39.33 19.34 -4.63
CA ALA A 68 38.16 18.46 -4.54
C ALA A 68 38.52 17.25 -3.67
N SER A 69 38.10 17.29 -2.41
CA SER A 69 37.97 16.13 -1.53
C SER A 69 37.37 15.01 -2.37
N GLN A 70 38.21 14.03 -2.72
CA GLN A 70 37.80 12.83 -3.44
C GLN A 70 36.53 12.33 -2.77
N VAL A 71 35.39 12.42 -3.46
CA VAL A 71 34.18 11.73 -3.05
C VAL A 71 34.62 10.30 -2.80
N LEU A 72 34.66 9.87 -1.53
CA LEU A 72 35.15 8.54 -1.24
C LEU A 72 34.26 7.58 -2.04
N PRO A 73 34.81 6.57 -2.74
CA PRO A 73 34.02 5.67 -3.57
C PRO A 73 32.79 5.09 -2.85
N MET A 74 32.84 5.01 -1.52
CA MET A 74 31.73 4.67 -0.62
C MET A 74 30.53 5.64 -0.67
N GLU A 75 30.74 6.96 -0.80
CA GLU A 75 29.67 7.96 -0.83
C GLU A 75 28.90 7.93 -2.15
N SER A 76 29.60 7.72 -3.27
CA SER A 76 28.96 7.50 -4.58
C SER A 76 28.12 6.22 -4.57
N VAL A 77 28.64 5.14 -3.99
CA VAL A 77 27.89 3.87 -3.81
C VAL A 77 26.65 4.10 -2.95
N TYR A 78 26.79 4.84 -1.85
CA TYR A 78 25.67 5.18 -0.97
C TYR A 78 24.55 5.92 -1.71
N ILE A 79 24.87 6.97 -2.46
CA ILE A 79 23.88 7.75 -3.22
C ILE A 79 23.15 6.87 -4.24
N LYS A 80 23.86 5.97 -4.93
CA LYS A 80 23.24 5.00 -5.85
C LYS A 80 22.26 4.08 -5.14
N ILE A 81 22.63 3.57 -3.95
CA ILE A 81 21.76 2.73 -3.13
C ILE A 81 20.51 3.51 -2.67
N LEU A 82 20.70 4.76 -2.19
CA LEU A 82 19.60 5.63 -1.77
C LEU A 82 18.58 5.85 -2.90
N ILE A 83 19.06 6.17 -4.11
CA ILE A 83 18.21 6.36 -5.29
C ILE A 83 17.49 5.06 -5.64
N PHE A 84 18.22 3.95 -5.71
CA PHE A 84 17.65 2.65 -6.07
C PHE A 84 16.54 2.21 -5.10
N VAL A 85 16.80 2.30 -3.79
CA VAL A 85 15.82 1.95 -2.75
C VAL A 85 14.61 2.89 -2.79
N SER A 86 14.83 4.19 -3.05
CA SER A 86 13.74 5.15 -3.19
C SER A 86 12.84 4.84 -4.40
N LEU A 87 13.44 4.44 -5.53
CA LEU A 87 12.68 3.99 -6.70
C LEU A 87 11.89 2.71 -6.43
N LEU A 88 12.49 1.73 -5.75
CA LEU A 88 11.79 0.52 -5.33
C LEU A 88 10.59 0.82 -4.44
N PHE A 89 10.75 1.73 -3.46
CA PHE A 89 9.66 2.18 -2.61
C PHE A 89 8.55 2.86 -3.43
N ALA A 90 8.90 3.74 -4.37
CA ALA A 90 7.92 4.39 -5.25
C ALA A 90 7.13 3.38 -6.09
N CYS A 91 7.80 2.36 -6.65
CA CYS A 91 7.14 1.28 -7.38
C CYS A 91 6.21 0.46 -6.48
N ALA A 92 6.66 0.10 -5.27
CA ALA A 92 5.85 -0.63 -4.31
C ALA A 92 4.61 0.17 -3.88
N TYR A 93 4.78 1.47 -3.63
CA TYR A 93 3.69 2.40 -3.33
C TYR A 93 2.67 2.51 -4.47
N ALA A 94 3.14 2.63 -5.72
CA ALA A 94 2.26 2.70 -6.89
C ALA A 94 1.41 1.43 -7.05
N LEU A 95 2.02 0.25 -6.88
CA LEU A 95 1.30 -1.03 -6.89
C LEU A 95 0.27 -1.11 -5.76
N TRP A 96 0.67 -0.76 -4.53
CA TRP A 96 -0.23 -0.74 -3.38
C TRP A 96 -1.41 0.21 -3.58
N SER A 97 -1.16 1.42 -4.09
CA SER A 97 -2.17 2.43 -4.38
C SER A 97 -3.24 1.88 -5.34
N LYS A 98 -2.81 1.22 -6.43
CA LYS A 98 -3.70 0.56 -7.38
C LYS A 98 -4.58 -0.51 -6.74
N TYR A 99 -4.05 -1.30 -5.81
CA TYR A 99 -4.85 -2.28 -5.07
C TYR A 99 -5.82 -1.61 -4.09
N ASN A 100 -5.39 -0.53 -3.43
CA ASN A 100 -6.22 0.24 -2.51
C ASN A 100 -7.39 0.92 -3.22
N GLU A 101 -7.20 1.47 -4.41
CA GLU A 101 -8.27 2.02 -5.24
C GLU A 101 -9.30 0.95 -5.64
N LYS A 102 -8.83 -0.22 -6.11
CA LYS A 102 -9.71 -1.35 -6.43
C LYS A 102 -10.52 -1.80 -5.22
N TYR A 103 -9.87 -1.89 -4.06
CA TYR A 103 -10.54 -2.22 -2.80
C TYR A 103 -11.63 -1.20 -2.45
N LYS A 104 -11.34 0.10 -2.51
CA LYS A 104 -12.33 1.17 -2.27
C LYS A 104 -13.49 1.10 -3.25
N LYS A 105 -13.22 0.81 -4.53
CA LYS A 105 -14.25 0.64 -5.56
C LYS A 105 -15.17 -0.53 -5.23
N TYR A 106 -14.62 -1.71 -4.93
CA TYR A 106 -15.43 -2.88 -4.59
C TYR A 106 -16.20 -2.70 -3.28
N LYS A 107 -15.65 -2.00 -2.29
CA LYS A 107 -16.36 -1.65 -1.05
C LYS A 107 -17.62 -0.83 -1.36
N LYS A 108 -17.51 0.21 -2.20
CA LYS A 108 -18.66 1.01 -2.64
C LYS A 108 -19.70 0.20 -3.40
N GLU A 109 -19.28 -0.60 -4.38
CA GLU A 109 -20.19 -1.43 -5.17
C GLU A 109 -20.97 -2.44 -4.31
N ILE A 110 -20.32 -3.05 -3.29
CA ILE A 110 -20.99 -3.95 -2.34
C ILE A 110 -22.02 -3.19 -1.51
N LEU A 111 -21.68 -1.99 -1.03
CA LEU A 111 -22.57 -1.15 -0.23
C LEU A 111 -23.80 -0.69 -1.03
N GLU A 112 -23.62 -0.37 -2.31
CA GLU A 112 -24.72 -0.07 -3.23
C GLU A 112 -25.65 -1.28 -3.43
N ILE A 113 -25.10 -2.48 -3.66
CA ILE A 113 -25.89 -3.71 -3.80
C ILE A 113 -26.69 -4.00 -2.52
N LEU A 114 -26.05 -3.86 -1.34
CA LEU A 114 -26.69 -4.05 -0.03
C LEU A 114 -27.79 -3.04 0.30
N ASN A 115 -27.81 -1.89 -0.37
CA ASN A 115 -28.85 -0.87 -0.21
C ASN A 115 -29.93 -0.98 -1.28
N ALA A 116 -29.61 -1.52 -2.46
CA ALA A 116 -30.53 -1.64 -3.60
C ALA A 116 -31.31 -2.95 -3.64
N GLU A 117 -30.76 -4.06 -3.14
CA GLU A 117 -31.43 -5.36 -3.09
C GLU A 117 -32.07 -5.59 -1.71
N PRO A 118 -33.39 -5.33 -1.53
CA PRO A 118 -34.07 -5.75 -0.32
C PRO A 118 -34.06 -7.28 -0.23
N CYS A 119 -33.61 -7.76 0.93
CA CYS A 119 -33.70 -9.14 1.37
C CYS A 119 -35.06 -9.76 1.01
N GLN A 120 -35.07 -10.88 0.28
CA GLN A 120 -36.31 -11.58 -0.12
C GLN A 120 -37.05 -12.26 1.05
N HIS A 121 -36.47 -12.26 2.26
CA HIS A 121 -37.10 -12.85 3.43
C HIS A 121 -38.17 -11.92 4.03
N ARG A 122 -39.25 -12.50 4.59
CA ARG A 122 -40.22 -11.73 5.38
C ARG A 122 -39.50 -11.04 6.54
N SER A 123 -39.80 -9.76 6.77
CA SER A 123 -39.24 -9.01 7.89
C SER A 123 -39.67 -9.62 9.25
N PRO A 124 -38.81 -9.58 10.28
CA PRO A 124 -37.41 -9.09 10.29
C PRO A 124 -36.42 -10.10 9.70
N CYS A 125 -35.42 -9.63 8.93
CA CYS A 125 -34.32 -10.47 8.45
C CYS A 125 -32.95 -9.91 8.87
N SER A 126 -32.07 -10.77 9.40
CA SER A 126 -30.72 -10.43 9.86
C SER A 126 -29.65 -10.59 8.76
N CYS A 127 -30.03 -10.94 7.53
CA CYS A 127 -29.09 -11.37 6.48
C CYS A 127 -28.02 -10.32 6.13
N LYS A 128 -28.36 -9.02 6.23
CA LYS A 128 -27.41 -7.92 6.00
C LYS A 128 -26.42 -7.79 7.16
N ASP A 129 -26.91 -7.88 8.38
CA ASP A 129 -26.10 -7.75 9.59
C ASP A 129 -25.19 -8.97 9.76
N ASP A 130 -25.69 -10.18 9.49
CA ASP A 130 -24.91 -11.42 9.51
C ASP A 130 -23.78 -11.39 8.46
N TYR A 131 -24.04 -10.80 7.29
CA TYR A 131 -23.03 -10.62 6.24
C TYR A 131 -21.97 -9.59 6.64
N CYS A 132 -22.37 -8.43 7.16
CA CYS A 132 -21.45 -7.41 7.64
C CYS A 132 -20.59 -7.95 8.80
N PHE A 133 -21.22 -8.63 9.76
CA PHE A 133 -20.54 -9.25 10.90
C PHE A 133 -19.53 -10.30 10.45
N TRP A 134 -19.88 -11.18 9.51
CA TRP A 134 -18.95 -12.15 8.93
C TRP A 134 -17.76 -11.45 8.23
N LEU A 135 -18.02 -10.37 7.47
CA LEU A 135 -16.96 -9.64 6.77
C LEU A 135 -15.96 -8.98 7.73
N GLU A 136 -16.47 -8.43 8.82
CA GLU A 136 -15.68 -7.72 9.83
C GLU A 136 -14.90 -8.69 10.72
N GLN A 137 -15.57 -9.68 11.33
CA GLN A 137 -14.96 -10.62 12.28
C GLN A 137 -14.01 -11.62 11.62
N GLU A 138 -14.40 -12.21 10.48
CA GLU A 138 -13.63 -13.31 9.89
C GLU A 138 -12.61 -12.82 8.87
N MET A 139 -12.94 -11.75 8.15
CA MET A 139 -12.12 -11.28 7.02
C MET A 139 -11.42 -9.94 7.31
N GLY A 140 -11.70 -9.30 8.45
CA GLY A 140 -11.09 -8.03 8.85
C GLY A 140 -11.42 -6.86 7.92
N VAL A 141 -12.54 -6.96 7.19
CA VAL A 141 -12.97 -5.93 6.25
C VAL A 141 -14.21 -5.25 6.78
N ASP A 142 -14.04 -4.03 7.29
CA ASP A 142 -15.15 -3.17 7.63
C ASP A 142 -15.78 -2.54 6.37
N LEU A 143 -17.10 -2.67 6.23
CA LEU A 143 -17.90 -2.09 5.16
C LEU A 143 -18.44 -0.69 5.52
N LEU A 144 -18.45 -0.29 6.80
CA LEU A 144 -18.85 1.04 7.27
C LEU A 144 -17.69 2.05 7.23
#